data_AF-A0A438FV27-F1
#
_entry.id   AF-A0A438FV27-F1
#
_cell.length_a   1.000
_cell.length_b   1.000
_cell.length_c   1.000
_cell.angle_alpha   90.00
_cell.angle_beta   90.00
_cell.angle_gamma   90.00
#
_symmetry.space_group_name_H-M   'P 1'
#
loop_
_entity.id
_entity.type
_entity.pdbx_description
1 polymer ?
#
loop_
_entity_poly.entity_id
_entity_poly.type
_entity_poly.pdbx_seq_one_letter_code
_entity_poly.pdbx_strand_id
1 'polypeptide(L)'
;MPKRELRVASNQILSLFQDNYPEMVARKIFINVPWYFSILYSMFSPFLTQRTKSKFVISKEGNVAETLYKFIRPEDVPVQYGGLSRPSDLQNGPPKPASEFTVKGGEKVNIQIEGIEAGATITWDIVVGGWDLEYSAEFVPNAEGSYTIAVEKPRKMAPSEEAVHNSFMSREAGRLVLSVDNTASRRKKVAAYRYVVRKSTVV
;
A
#
# COMPACT_ATOMS: atom_id res chain seq x y z
N MET A 1 0.31 -16.69 32.08
CA MET A 1 -1.09 -16.21 31.99
C MET A 1 -2.00 -17.39 31.64
N PRO A 2 -3.07 -17.66 32.40
CA PRO A 2 -3.91 -18.84 32.21
C PRO A 2 -4.85 -18.67 31.01
N LYS A 3 -4.89 -19.67 30.11
CA LYS A 3 -5.69 -19.66 28.87
C LYS A 3 -7.21 -19.42 29.06
N ARG A 4 -7.73 -19.60 30.28
CA ARG A 4 -9.14 -19.38 30.63
C ARG A 4 -9.48 -17.89 30.78
N GLU A 5 -8.59 -17.10 31.38
CA GLU A 5 -8.82 -15.67 31.60
C GLU A 5 -8.83 -14.90 30.28
N LEU A 6 -7.94 -15.26 29.35
CA LEU A 6 -7.95 -14.72 27.98
C LEU A 6 -9.25 -15.02 27.23
N ARG A 7 -9.86 -16.19 27.43
CA ARG A 7 -11.15 -16.55 26.81
C ARG A 7 -12.31 -15.76 27.42
N VAL A 8 -12.31 -15.58 28.74
CA VAL A 8 -13.33 -14.78 29.44
C VAL A 8 -13.22 -13.30 29.04
N ALA A 9 -12.01 -12.74 29.06
CA ALA A 9 -11.76 -11.37 28.63
C ALA A 9 -12.12 -11.16 27.15
N SER A 10 -11.76 -12.08 26.26
CA SER A 10 -12.14 -12.00 24.85
C SER A 10 -13.65 -12.03 24.65
N ASN A 11 -14.37 -12.91 25.37
CA ASN A 11 -15.83 -12.97 25.30
C ASN A 11 -16.50 -11.71 25.85
N GLN A 12 -15.99 -11.13 26.94
CA GLN A 12 -16.50 -9.87 27.49
C GLN A 12 -16.23 -8.68 26.56
N ILE A 13 -15.05 -8.62 25.96
CA ILE A 13 -14.72 -7.60 24.96
C ILE A 13 -15.62 -7.75 23.73
N LEU A 14 -15.83 -8.99 23.26
CA LEU A 14 -16.72 -9.28 22.14
C LEU A 14 -18.19 -8.94 22.43
N SER A 15 -18.71 -9.19 23.64
CA SER A 15 -20.06 -8.80 24.03
C SER A 15 -20.20 -7.29 24.14
N LEU A 16 -19.22 -6.59 24.75
CA LEU A 16 -19.17 -5.13 24.80
C LEU A 16 -19.20 -4.49 23.42
N PHE A 17 -18.44 -5.03 22.46
CA PHE A 17 -18.46 -4.58 21.06
C PHE A 17 -19.77 -4.91 20.33
N GLN A 18 -20.42 -6.03 20.63
CA GLN A 18 -21.69 -6.41 20.01
C GLN A 18 -22.87 -5.57 20.55
N ASP A 19 -22.89 -5.29 21.84
CA ASP A 19 -24.02 -4.64 22.51
C ASP A 19 -24.01 -3.11 22.37
N ASN A 20 -22.83 -2.49 22.29
CA ASN A 20 -22.72 -1.01 22.21
C ASN A 20 -22.41 -0.48 20.80
N TYR A 21 -21.91 -1.32 19.88
CA TYR A 21 -21.49 -0.90 18.53
C TYR A 21 -21.89 -1.88 17.42
N PRO A 22 -23.17 -2.27 17.32
CA PRO A 22 -23.63 -3.30 16.37
C PRO A 22 -23.42 -2.92 14.90
N GLU A 23 -23.27 -1.63 14.58
CA GLU A 23 -23.11 -1.10 13.21
C GLU A 23 -21.74 -0.52 12.87
N MET A 24 -20.81 -0.32 13.82
CA MET A 24 -19.49 0.27 13.51
C MET A 24 -18.50 -0.72 12.86
N VAL A 25 -18.74 -2.03 12.94
CA VAL A 25 -17.87 -3.05 12.33
C VAL A 25 -18.48 -3.52 11.01
N ALA A 26 -18.11 -2.85 9.92
CA ALA A 26 -18.51 -3.21 8.57
C ALA A 26 -17.93 -4.57 8.14
N ARG A 27 -16.62 -4.80 8.37
CA ARG A 27 -15.92 -6.06 8.04
C ARG A 27 -14.77 -6.32 9.01
N LYS A 28 -14.45 -7.61 9.25
CA LYS A 28 -13.26 -8.07 9.98
C LYS A 28 -12.30 -8.72 8.98
N ILE A 29 -11.15 -8.08 8.75
CA ILE A 29 -10.12 -8.58 7.84
C ILE A 29 -9.02 -9.26 8.67
N PHE A 30 -8.83 -10.55 8.46
CA PHE A 30 -7.72 -11.30 9.03
C PHE A 30 -6.58 -11.29 8.01
N ILE A 31 -5.47 -10.68 8.38
CA ILE A 31 -4.26 -10.55 7.57
C ILE A 31 -3.18 -11.53 8.02
N ASN A 32 -2.30 -11.92 7.10
CA ASN A 32 -1.22 -12.88 7.34
C ASN A 32 -1.67 -14.19 8.01
N VAL A 33 -2.78 -14.73 7.52
CA VAL A 33 -3.39 -15.90 8.14
C VAL A 33 -2.75 -17.18 7.62
N PRO A 34 -2.23 -18.07 8.49
CA PRO A 34 -1.66 -19.34 8.06
C PRO A 34 -2.66 -20.24 7.33
N TRP A 35 -2.16 -21.10 6.45
CA TRP A 35 -3.00 -21.98 5.61
C TRP A 35 -4.02 -22.81 6.41
N TYR A 36 -3.65 -23.29 7.60
CA TYR A 36 -4.50 -24.11 8.46
C TYR A 36 -5.73 -23.36 9.01
N PHE A 37 -5.71 -22.03 9.05
CA PHE A 37 -6.88 -21.27 9.51
C PHE A 37 -8.05 -21.37 8.52
N SER A 38 -7.77 -21.59 7.23
CA SER A 38 -8.82 -21.87 6.25
C SER A 38 -9.54 -23.19 6.58
N ILE A 39 -8.79 -24.17 7.08
CA ILE A 39 -9.30 -25.48 7.52
C ILE A 39 -10.06 -25.33 8.84
N LEU A 40 -9.53 -24.54 9.78
CA LEU A 40 -10.24 -24.19 11.01
C LEU A 40 -11.58 -23.49 10.71
N TYR A 41 -11.56 -22.48 9.83
CA TYR A 41 -12.73 -21.74 9.43
C TYR A 41 -13.78 -22.65 8.77
N SER A 42 -13.39 -23.59 7.89
CA SER A 42 -14.36 -24.51 7.29
C SER A 42 -15.04 -25.40 8.33
N MET A 43 -14.29 -25.89 9.34
CA MET A 43 -14.83 -26.69 10.45
C MET A 43 -15.79 -25.90 11.36
N PHE A 44 -15.52 -24.62 11.63
CA PHE A 44 -16.39 -23.78 12.46
C PHE A 44 -17.49 -23.06 11.67
N SER A 45 -17.38 -22.98 10.34
CA SER A 45 -18.35 -22.31 9.47
C SER A 45 -19.80 -22.79 9.66
N PRO A 46 -20.15 -24.08 9.84
CA PRO A 46 -21.55 -24.46 10.08
C PRO A 46 -22.13 -23.90 11.39
N PHE A 47 -21.29 -23.50 12.35
CA PHE A 47 -21.70 -22.89 13.62
C PHE A 47 -21.76 -21.35 13.57
N LEU A 48 -21.29 -20.72 12.50
CA LEU A 48 -21.32 -19.26 12.33
C LEU A 48 -22.58 -18.82 11.58
N THR A 49 -23.27 -17.80 12.11
CA THR A 49 -24.44 -17.21 11.43
C THR A 49 -24.04 -16.58 10.08
N GLN A 50 -24.99 -16.51 9.14
CA GLN A 50 -24.77 -15.94 7.80
C GLN A 50 -24.34 -14.46 7.84
N ARG A 51 -24.77 -13.72 8.88
CA ARG A 51 -24.35 -12.34 9.17
C ARG A 51 -22.88 -12.24 9.61
N THR A 52 -22.34 -13.28 10.24
CA THR A 52 -20.92 -13.37 10.63
C THR A 52 -20.08 -13.81 9.43
N LYS A 53 -20.50 -14.80 8.64
CA LYS A 53 -19.77 -15.29 7.46
C LYS A 53 -19.48 -14.20 6.42
N SER A 54 -20.44 -13.32 6.16
CA SER A 54 -20.32 -12.22 5.18
C SER A 54 -19.36 -11.10 5.62
N LYS A 55 -19.03 -11.01 6.92
CA LYS A 55 -18.13 -10.00 7.47
C LYS A 55 -16.67 -10.45 7.54
N PHE A 56 -16.36 -11.72 7.34
CA PHE A 56 -15.01 -12.27 7.51
C PHE A 56 -14.28 -12.30 6.16
N VAL A 57 -13.17 -11.58 6.08
CA VAL A 57 -12.27 -11.61 4.91
C VAL A 57 -10.94 -12.18 5.38
N ILE A 58 -10.53 -13.32 4.82
CA ILE A 58 -9.27 -13.98 5.14
C ILE A 58 -8.29 -13.70 4.01
N SER A 59 -7.19 -13.01 4.34
CA SER A 59 -6.09 -12.78 3.40
C SER A 59 -4.98 -13.80 3.64
N LYS A 60 -4.61 -14.52 2.57
CA LYS A 60 -3.44 -15.41 2.58
C LYS A 60 -2.15 -14.57 2.60
N GLU A 61 -1.10 -15.14 3.19
CA GLU A 61 0.25 -14.59 3.16
C GLU A 61 0.66 -14.21 1.72
N GLY A 62 1.11 -12.96 1.54
CA GLY A 62 1.46 -12.38 0.23
C GLY A 62 0.36 -11.61 -0.52
N ASN A 63 -0.93 -11.75 -0.15
CA ASN A 63 -2.05 -11.04 -0.80
C ASN A 63 -2.71 -9.98 0.08
N VAL A 64 -2.00 -9.53 1.13
CA VAL A 64 -2.52 -8.60 2.13
C VAL A 64 -2.93 -7.28 1.49
N ALA A 65 -2.04 -6.63 0.74
CA ALA A 65 -2.34 -5.36 0.08
C ALA A 65 -3.51 -5.46 -0.91
N GLU A 66 -3.57 -6.51 -1.76
CA GLU A 66 -4.69 -6.73 -2.69
C GLU A 66 -6.03 -6.90 -1.96
N THR A 67 -6.00 -7.51 -0.77
CA THR A 67 -7.21 -7.67 0.03
C THR A 67 -7.62 -6.36 0.68
N LEU A 68 -6.66 -5.60 1.20
CA LEU A 68 -6.93 -4.34 1.91
C LEU A 68 -7.45 -3.27 0.96
N TYR A 69 -6.89 -3.14 -0.24
CA TYR A 69 -7.29 -2.09 -1.20
C TYR A 69 -8.75 -2.25 -1.68
N LYS A 70 -9.33 -3.45 -1.57
CA LYS A 70 -10.76 -3.69 -1.86
C LYS A 70 -11.71 -3.02 -0.87
N PHE A 71 -11.22 -2.66 0.31
CA PHE A 71 -12.05 -2.17 1.42
C PHE A 71 -11.56 -0.85 2.01
N ILE A 72 -10.28 -0.53 1.86
CA ILE A 72 -9.61 0.60 2.48
C ILE A 72 -8.75 1.27 1.41
N ARG A 73 -8.81 2.60 1.33
CA ARG A 73 -7.94 3.37 0.43
C ARG A 73 -6.47 3.19 0.83
N PRO A 74 -5.52 3.09 -0.11
CA PRO A 74 -4.12 2.86 0.18
C PRO A 74 -3.49 3.91 1.10
N GLU A 75 -3.98 5.15 1.04
CA GLU A 75 -3.57 6.26 1.92
C GLU A 75 -3.91 6.05 3.40
N ASP A 76 -4.93 5.23 3.68
CA ASP A 76 -5.40 4.90 5.02
C ASP A 76 -4.83 3.54 5.50
N VAL A 77 -4.17 2.78 4.62
CA VAL A 77 -3.52 1.51 4.96
C VAL A 77 -2.11 1.79 5.53
N PRO A 78 -1.74 1.24 6.69
CA PRO A 78 -0.38 1.38 7.24
C PRO A 78 0.70 0.85 6.29
N VAL A 79 1.85 1.53 6.25
CA VAL A 79 3.00 1.12 5.41
C VAL A 79 3.44 -0.34 5.62
N GLN A 80 3.34 -0.85 6.86
CA GLN A 80 3.67 -2.23 7.23
C GLN A 80 2.80 -3.28 6.53
N TYR A 81 1.63 -2.90 6.03
CA TYR A 81 0.69 -3.78 5.34
C TYR A 81 0.61 -3.49 3.83
N GLY A 82 1.59 -2.78 3.29
CA GLY A 82 1.65 -2.40 1.88
C GLY A 82 0.76 -1.20 1.54
N GLY A 83 0.51 -0.31 2.50
CA GLY A 83 -0.16 0.97 2.27
C GLY A 83 0.79 2.17 2.26
N LEU A 84 0.23 3.37 2.29
CA LEU A 84 0.96 4.64 2.26
C LEU A 84 0.80 5.47 3.54
N SER A 85 0.04 4.97 4.53
CA SER A 85 -0.20 5.67 5.79
C SER A 85 1.01 5.55 6.72
N ARG A 86 1.61 6.70 7.06
CA ARG A 86 2.69 6.79 8.05
C ARG A 86 2.19 7.36 9.37
N PRO A 87 2.76 6.94 10.51
CA PRO A 87 2.40 7.50 11.82
C PRO A 87 2.52 9.03 11.90
N SER A 88 3.49 9.60 11.17
CA SER A 88 3.71 11.05 11.07
C SER A 88 2.62 11.80 10.29
N ASP A 89 1.86 11.13 9.42
CA ASP A 89 0.87 11.77 8.56
C ASP A 89 -0.36 12.20 9.37
N LEU A 90 -0.64 11.55 10.50
CA LEU A 90 -1.76 11.86 11.40
C LEU A 90 -1.70 13.29 11.97
N GLN A 91 -0.52 13.91 11.99
CA GLN A 91 -0.32 15.29 12.44
C GLN A 91 -0.46 16.34 11.33
N ASN A 92 -0.42 15.95 10.06
CA ASN A 92 -0.27 16.88 8.92
C ASN A 92 -1.58 17.15 8.16
N GLY A 93 -2.73 16.85 8.77
CA GLY A 93 -4.05 17.02 8.14
C GLY A 93 -4.52 15.77 7.39
N PRO A 94 -5.60 15.88 6.58
CA PRO A 94 -6.13 14.72 5.87
C PRO A 94 -5.10 14.14 4.88
N PRO A 95 -5.00 12.80 4.78
CA PRO A 95 -4.04 12.18 3.88
C PRO A 95 -4.34 12.56 2.43
N LYS A 96 -3.28 12.79 1.67
CA LYS A 96 -3.41 13.09 0.23
C LYS A 96 -3.91 11.85 -0.51
N PRO A 97 -4.80 12.03 -1.51
CA PRO A 97 -5.36 10.92 -2.26
C PRO A 97 -4.25 10.15 -2.98
N ALA A 98 -4.29 8.83 -2.86
CA ALA A 98 -3.41 7.91 -3.56
C ALA A 98 -4.07 7.33 -4.81
N SER A 99 -3.27 7.13 -5.85
CA SER A 99 -3.66 6.46 -7.08
C SER A 99 -3.28 4.99 -7.02
N GLU A 100 -4.24 4.12 -7.30
CA GLU A 100 -4.04 2.67 -7.37
C GLU A 100 -3.80 2.19 -8.80
N PHE A 101 -2.94 1.18 -8.95
CA PHE A 101 -2.75 0.49 -10.22
C PHE A 101 -2.37 -0.98 -9.99
N THR A 102 -2.50 -1.79 -11.05
CA THR A 102 -2.11 -3.20 -11.04
C THR A 102 -0.98 -3.41 -12.02
N VAL A 103 0.02 -4.20 -11.61
CA VAL A 103 1.12 -4.65 -12.46
C VAL A 103 0.94 -6.14 -12.70
N LYS A 104 0.78 -6.57 -13.95
CA LYS A 104 0.67 -7.99 -14.29
C LYS A 104 2.02 -8.69 -14.09
N GLY A 105 1.98 -10.02 -14.01
CA GLY A 105 3.22 -10.80 -14.08
C GLY A 105 3.83 -10.67 -15.47
N GLY A 106 5.15 -10.48 -15.55
CA GLY A 106 5.85 -10.30 -16.83
C GLY A 106 5.79 -8.87 -17.36
N GLU A 107 5.24 -7.91 -16.61
CA GLU A 107 5.01 -6.54 -17.06
C GLU A 107 5.92 -5.54 -16.32
N LYS A 108 6.32 -4.50 -17.04
CA LYS A 108 6.93 -3.30 -16.48
C LYS A 108 5.96 -2.13 -16.67
N VAL A 109 5.66 -1.43 -15.57
CA VAL A 109 4.79 -0.25 -15.57
C VAL A 109 5.62 0.98 -15.26
N ASN A 110 5.49 2.01 -16.09
CA ASN A 110 6.15 3.29 -15.92
C ASN A 110 5.11 4.37 -15.63
N ILE A 111 5.17 4.96 -14.44
CA ILE A 111 4.34 6.10 -14.06
C ILE A 111 5.08 7.37 -14.44
N GLN A 112 4.46 8.22 -15.26
CA GLN A 112 5.05 9.49 -15.67
C GLN A 112 4.35 10.64 -14.94
N ILE A 113 5.14 11.43 -14.22
CA ILE A 113 4.72 12.67 -13.59
C ILE A 113 5.23 13.80 -14.47
N GLU A 114 4.32 14.38 -15.24
CA GLU A 114 4.60 15.45 -16.19
C GLU A 114 4.42 16.84 -15.56
N GLY A 115 4.78 17.89 -16.32
CA GLY A 115 4.56 19.28 -15.90
C GLY A 115 5.50 19.74 -14.77
N ILE A 116 6.68 19.13 -14.64
CA ILE A 116 7.69 19.57 -13.69
C ILE A 116 8.42 20.77 -14.27
N GLU A 117 8.39 21.89 -13.56
CA GLU A 117 9.10 23.12 -13.90
C GLU A 117 10.51 23.15 -13.29
N ALA A 118 11.38 23.98 -13.84
CA ALA A 118 12.70 24.23 -13.26
C ALA A 118 12.57 24.78 -11.83
N GLY A 119 13.36 24.24 -10.90
CA GLY A 119 13.31 24.58 -9.47
C GLY A 119 12.17 23.89 -8.70
N ALA A 120 11.26 23.16 -9.35
CA ALA A 120 10.20 22.47 -8.64
C ALA A 120 10.75 21.28 -7.83
N THR A 121 10.21 21.11 -6.62
CA THR A 121 10.48 19.94 -5.77
C THR A 121 9.35 18.93 -5.90
N ILE A 122 9.69 17.72 -6.30
CA ILE A 122 8.78 16.59 -6.43
C ILE A 122 9.00 15.69 -5.23
N THR A 123 7.94 15.41 -4.50
CA THR A 123 7.92 14.41 -3.43
C THR A 123 6.94 13.33 -3.81
N TRP A 124 7.34 12.07 -3.74
CA TRP A 124 6.45 10.95 -4.05
C TRP A 124 6.54 9.86 -3.01
N ASP A 125 5.44 9.14 -2.90
CA ASP A 125 5.33 7.88 -2.19
C ASP A 125 4.86 6.79 -3.13
N ILE A 126 5.47 5.62 -3.05
CA ILE A 126 5.08 4.46 -3.84
C ILE A 126 5.24 3.17 -3.04
N VAL A 127 4.29 2.26 -3.20
CA VAL A 127 4.32 0.91 -2.63
C VAL A 127 3.69 -0.07 -3.62
N VAL A 128 4.22 -1.28 -3.72
CA VAL A 128 3.53 -2.41 -4.39
C VAL A 128 3.46 -3.55 -3.39
N GLY A 129 2.29 -4.17 -3.30
CA GLY A 129 2.02 -5.23 -2.35
C GLY A 129 2.99 -6.41 -2.46
N GLY A 130 3.69 -6.69 -1.36
CA GLY A 130 4.60 -7.83 -1.23
C GLY A 130 5.76 -7.78 -2.22
N TRP A 131 6.46 -6.65 -2.28
CA TRP A 131 7.56 -6.39 -3.22
C TRP A 131 8.54 -7.55 -3.39
N ASP A 132 8.83 -7.92 -4.62
CA ASP A 132 9.88 -8.89 -5.02
C ASP A 132 10.04 -8.63 -6.51
N LEU A 133 10.49 -7.40 -6.79
CA LEU A 133 10.47 -6.78 -8.10
C LEU A 133 11.54 -5.68 -8.13
N GLU A 134 11.84 -5.16 -9.31
CA GLU A 134 12.77 -4.04 -9.44
C GLU A 134 12.02 -2.71 -9.50
N TYR A 135 12.54 -1.71 -8.79
CA TYR A 135 12.01 -0.35 -8.79
C TYR A 135 13.13 0.65 -9.06
N SER A 136 12.82 1.68 -9.85
CA SER A 136 13.70 2.81 -10.10
C SER A 136 12.91 4.11 -10.28
N ALA A 137 13.60 5.24 -10.13
CA ALA A 137 13.07 6.56 -10.44
C ALA A 137 14.07 7.34 -11.29
N GLU A 138 13.60 7.88 -12.41
CA GLU A 138 14.42 8.62 -13.37
C GLU A 138 13.75 9.94 -13.70
N PHE A 139 14.54 11.01 -13.76
CA PHE A 139 14.08 12.30 -14.23
C PHE A 139 14.57 12.53 -15.66
N VAL A 140 13.64 12.83 -16.57
CA VAL A 140 13.91 13.09 -17.97
C VAL A 140 13.67 14.58 -18.24
N PRO A 141 14.73 15.39 -18.42
CA PRO A 141 14.60 16.79 -18.81
C PRO A 141 13.97 16.93 -20.21
N ASN A 142 13.25 18.03 -20.44
CA ASN A 142 12.65 18.34 -21.75
C ASN A 142 13.65 18.99 -22.73
N ALA A 143 14.75 19.56 -22.21
CA ALA A 143 15.73 20.24 -23.04
C ALA A 143 16.49 19.25 -23.95
N GLU A 144 16.58 19.57 -25.24
CA GLU A 144 17.32 18.75 -26.21
C GLU A 144 18.81 18.68 -25.83
N GLY A 145 19.34 17.46 -25.73
CA GLY A 145 20.73 17.20 -25.35
C GLY A 145 20.98 17.00 -23.86
N SER A 146 19.98 17.22 -23.00
CA SER A 146 20.09 16.91 -21.57
C SER A 146 19.99 15.40 -21.31
N TYR A 147 20.79 14.89 -20.37
CA TYR A 147 20.81 13.48 -20.00
C TYR A 147 19.72 13.13 -18.97
N THR A 148 19.19 11.90 -19.06
CA THR A 148 18.32 11.34 -18.01
C THR A 148 19.08 11.23 -16.70
N ILE A 149 18.48 11.73 -15.62
CA ILE A 149 19.04 11.72 -14.28
C ILE A 149 18.46 10.52 -13.53
N ALA A 150 19.31 9.59 -13.11
CA ALA A 150 18.89 8.48 -12.24
C ALA A 150 18.69 8.99 -10.80
N VAL A 151 17.44 9.33 -10.47
CA VAL A 151 17.05 9.84 -9.15
C VAL A 151 17.13 8.73 -8.11
N GLU A 152 16.67 7.53 -8.48
CA GLU A 152 16.81 6.31 -7.69
C GLU A 152 17.25 5.20 -8.62
N LYS A 153 18.45 4.67 -8.37
CA LYS A 153 19.03 3.60 -9.19
C LYS A 153 18.13 2.36 -9.14
N PRO A 154 18.03 1.60 -10.25
CA PRO A 154 17.35 0.32 -10.24
C PRO A 154 17.85 -0.57 -9.11
N ARG A 155 16.93 -0.98 -8.24
CA ARG A 155 17.22 -1.92 -7.16
C ARG A 155 16.07 -2.89 -6.99
N LYS A 156 16.42 -4.10 -6.56
CA LYS A 156 15.44 -5.11 -6.18
C LYS A 156 14.87 -4.79 -4.81
N MET A 157 13.54 -4.68 -4.73
CA MET A 157 12.80 -4.42 -3.50
C MET A 157 12.45 -5.75 -2.82
N ALA A 158 12.65 -5.85 -1.50
CA ALA A 158 12.36 -7.06 -0.74
C ALA A 158 10.87 -7.20 -0.34
N PRO A 159 10.37 -8.41 -0.01
CA PRO A 159 8.96 -8.62 0.39
C PRO A 159 8.53 -7.89 1.65
N SER A 160 9.48 -7.64 2.54
CA SER A 160 9.28 -6.92 3.80
C SER A 160 9.51 -5.41 3.67
N GLU A 161 9.81 -4.92 2.47
CA GLU A 161 10.16 -3.52 2.29
C GLU A 161 8.92 -2.63 2.28
N GLU A 162 9.01 -1.54 3.03
CA GLU A 162 7.91 -0.59 3.22
C GLU A 162 7.81 0.39 2.05
N ALA A 163 6.76 1.21 2.04
CA ALA A 163 6.56 2.24 1.03
C ALA A 163 7.77 3.18 0.91
N VAL A 164 8.27 3.35 -0.32
CA VAL A 164 9.32 4.33 -0.62
C VAL A 164 8.76 5.73 -0.44
N HIS A 165 9.47 6.58 0.31
CA HIS A 165 9.29 8.03 0.37
C HIS A 165 10.55 8.67 -0.20
N ASN A 166 10.43 9.50 -1.22
CA ASN A 166 11.59 10.19 -1.75
C ASN A 166 11.22 11.56 -2.32
N SER A 167 12.23 12.42 -2.50
CA SER A 167 12.07 13.75 -3.05
C SER A 167 13.23 14.13 -3.97
N PHE A 168 12.91 14.88 -5.01
CA PHE A 168 13.88 15.36 -6.00
C PHE A 168 13.58 16.82 -6.33
N MET A 169 14.60 17.66 -6.36
CA MET A 169 14.49 19.04 -6.81
C MET A 169 15.02 19.13 -8.24
N SER A 170 14.14 19.44 -9.18
CA SER A 170 14.53 19.57 -10.57
C SER A 170 15.25 20.90 -10.82
N ARG A 171 16.29 20.87 -11.65
CA ARG A 171 16.96 22.08 -12.16
C ARG A 171 16.36 22.57 -13.48
N GLU A 172 15.66 21.70 -14.20
CA GLU A 172 15.13 21.95 -15.53
C GLU A 172 13.66 21.52 -15.62
N ALA A 173 12.95 21.99 -16.65
CA ALA A 173 11.62 21.46 -16.91
C ALA A 173 11.71 20.02 -17.46
N GLY A 174 10.80 19.14 -17.04
CA GLY A 174 10.87 17.73 -17.41
C GLY A 174 9.73 16.87 -16.87
N ARG A 175 9.99 15.57 -16.80
CA ARG A 175 9.09 14.57 -16.20
C ARG A 175 9.85 13.59 -15.31
N LEU A 176 9.20 13.13 -14.24
CA LEU A 176 9.70 12.06 -13.39
C LEU A 176 9.04 10.74 -13.81
N VAL A 177 9.83 9.71 -14.01
CA VAL A 177 9.40 8.37 -14.42
C VAL A 177 9.69 7.40 -13.28
N LEU A 178 8.65 6.88 -12.64
CA LEU A 178 8.76 5.80 -11.67
C LEU A 178 8.56 4.47 -12.41
N SER A 179 9.57 3.61 -12.39
CA SER A 179 9.51 2.31 -13.06
C SER A 179 9.29 1.20 -12.03
N VAL A 180 8.26 0.39 -12.25
CA VAL A 180 7.98 -0.84 -11.48
C VAL A 180 8.08 -2.02 -12.42
N ASP A 181 9.14 -2.81 -12.27
CA ASP A 181 9.46 -3.92 -13.15
C ASP A 181 9.16 -5.27 -12.46
N ASN A 182 8.03 -5.87 -12.84
CA ASN A 182 7.57 -7.17 -12.38
C ASN A 182 7.80 -8.27 -13.44
N THR A 183 8.76 -8.07 -14.35
CA THR A 183 9.04 -9.02 -15.45
C THR A 183 9.54 -10.37 -14.94
N ALA A 184 10.22 -10.39 -13.79
CA ALA A 184 10.72 -11.60 -13.15
C ALA A 184 9.62 -12.46 -12.48
N SER A 185 8.41 -11.93 -12.29
CA SER A 185 7.31 -12.64 -11.62
C SER A 185 6.20 -13.02 -12.59
N ARG A 186 5.52 -14.14 -12.33
CA ARG A 186 4.28 -14.52 -13.03
C ARG A 186 3.02 -14.03 -12.29
N ARG A 187 3.15 -13.53 -11.07
CA ARG A 187 2.02 -13.09 -10.25
C ARG A 187 1.75 -11.62 -10.50
N LYS A 188 0.47 -11.26 -10.64
CA LYS A 188 0.04 -9.87 -10.60
C LYS A 188 0.29 -9.29 -9.21
N LYS A 189 0.50 -7.99 -9.13
CA LYS A 189 0.63 -7.24 -7.87
C LYS A 189 -0.18 -5.95 -7.94
N VAL A 190 -0.68 -5.49 -6.80
CA VAL A 190 -1.35 -4.19 -6.67
C VAL A 190 -0.38 -3.16 -6.12
N ALA A 191 -0.48 -1.94 -6.60
CA ALA A 191 0.41 -0.86 -6.25
C ALA A 191 -0.39 0.41 -5.97
N ALA A 192 0.18 1.27 -5.15
CA ALA A 192 -0.34 2.60 -4.90
C ALA A 192 0.79 3.61 -4.93
N TYR A 193 0.49 4.79 -5.44
CA TYR A 193 1.42 5.92 -5.40
C TYR A 193 0.66 7.22 -5.14
N ARG A 194 1.37 8.20 -4.56
CA ARG A 194 0.93 9.59 -4.49
C ARG A 194 2.13 10.49 -4.70
N TYR A 195 1.91 11.68 -5.23
CA TYR A 195 2.99 12.64 -5.43
C TYR A 195 2.51 14.07 -5.21
N VAL A 196 3.48 14.95 -5.01
CA VAL A 196 3.29 16.37 -4.81
C VAL A 196 4.38 17.09 -5.57
N VAL A 197 3.99 17.99 -6.46
CA VAL A 197 4.92 18.92 -7.11
C VAL A 197 4.75 20.27 -6.44
N ARG A 198 5.80 20.75 -5.78
CA ARG A 198 5.86 22.10 -5.20
C ARG A 198 6.72 22.98 -6.10
N LYS A 199 6.11 24.04 -6.65
CA LYS A 199 6.84 25.02 -7.45
C LYS A 199 7.83 25.78 -6.57
N SER A 200 8.97 26.16 -7.15
CA SER A 200 9.90 27.07 -6.47
C SER A 200 9.21 28.40 -6.23
N THR A 201 9.11 28.82 -4.97
CA THR A 201 8.70 30.18 -4.61
C THR A 201 9.97 31.04 -4.65
N VAL A 202 10.40 31.38 -5.86
CA VAL A 202 11.37 32.47 -6.02
C VAL A 202 10.57 33.76 -5.89
N VAL A 203 10.67 34.39 -4.72
CA VAL A 203 10.28 35.80 -4.49
C VAL A 203 11.44 36.68 -4.93
#